data_AF-A0AAV5TTK5-F1
#
_entry.id   AF-A0AAV5TTK5-F1
#
_cell.length_a   1.000
_cell.length_b   1.000
_cell.length_c   1.000
_cell.angle_alpha   90.00
_cell.angle_beta   90.00
_cell.angle_gamma   90.00
#
_symmetry.space_group_name_H-M   'P 1'
#
loop_
_entity.id
_entity.type
_entity.pdbx_description
1 polymer ?
#
loop_
_entity_poly.entity_id
_entity_poly.type
_entity_poly.pdbx_seq_one_letter_code
_entity_poly.pdbx_strand_id
1 'polypeptide(L)'
;EDGRCPVKECDFRSMAPRLRLGHAHKHHNRILPVYYEKELAVACPYCPQMVATVGEYMRHMENHPNMFISSAPIHVCGTCGNRSARMYQMIHHWRTVRSSDGSLRFDYGTAKGAVAVALALANQRTAAVKGLCPG
;
A
#
# COMPACT_ATOMS: atom_id res chain seq x y z
N GLU A 1 10.65 17.39 4.02
CA GLU A 1 9.43 16.59 4.23
C GLU A 1 9.53 15.30 3.43
N ASP A 2 9.16 14.16 4.01
CA ASP A 2 9.34 12.83 3.40
C ASP A 2 8.26 12.48 2.34
N GLY A 3 7.50 13.47 1.88
CA GLY A 3 6.51 13.33 0.82
C GLY A 3 5.29 12.48 1.21
N ARG A 4 5.06 12.20 2.50
CA ARG A 4 3.83 11.53 2.97
C ARG A 4 2.62 12.43 2.88
N CYS A 5 1.46 11.79 2.64
CA CYS A 5 0.16 12.39 2.92
C CYS A 5 0.07 12.72 4.43
N PRO A 6 -0.55 13.85 4.82
CA PRO A 6 -0.69 14.21 6.24
C PRO A 6 -1.62 13.28 7.04
N VAL A 7 -2.44 12.45 6.37
CA VAL A 7 -3.28 11.45 7.04
C VAL A 7 -2.46 10.19 7.28
N LYS A 8 -2.31 9.81 8.56
CA LYS A 8 -1.40 8.75 9.01
C LYS A 8 -1.77 7.39 8.43
N GLU A 9 -3.05 7.14 8.23
CA GLU A 9 -3.60 5.90 7.70
C GLU A 9 -3.59 5.89 6.16
N CYS A 10 -2.96 6.87 5.51
CA CYS A 10 -2.92 6.95 4.06
C CYS A 10 -1.60 6.47 3.47
N ASP A 11 -1.70 5.57 2.50
CA ASP A 11 -0.54 5.02 1.81
C ASP A 11 0.02 5.88 0.66
N PHE A 12 -0.51 7.10 0.48
CA PHE A 12 -0.12 7.99 -0.62
C PHE A 12 1.16 8.76 -0.30
N ARG A 13 2.10 8.72 -1.25
CA ARG A 13 3.35 9.50 -1.22
C ARG A 13 3.54 10.27 -2.52
N SER A 14 3.99 11.52 -2.42
CA SER A 14 4.37 12.36 -3.54
C SER A 14 5.32 13.46 -3.07
N MET A 15 6.41 13.67 -3.80
CA MET A 15 7.32 14.80 -3.55
C MET A 15 6.70 16.13 -3.98
N ALA A 16 5.71 16.13 -4.87
CA ALA A 16 4.98 17.32 -5.26
C ALA A 16 3.90 17.68 -4.21
N PRO A 17 4.01 18.85 -3.52
CA PRO A 17 3.05 19.25 -2.49
C PRO A 17 1.62 19.41 -3.02
N ARG A 18 1.45 19.93 -4.24
CA ARG A 18 0.13 20.09 -4.88
C ARG A 18 -0.60 18.76 -5.06
N LEU A 19 0.12 17.70 -5.43
CA LEU A 19 -0.48 16.36 -5.57
C LEU A 19 -0.88 15.78 -4.21
N ARG A 20 -0.07 16.01 -3.16
CA ARG A 20 -0.40 15.60 -1.78
C ARG A 20 -1.67 16.29 -1.26
N LEU A 21 -1.76 17.61 -1.44
CA LEU A 21 -2.92 18.38 -1.00
C LEU A 21 -4.18 18.03 -1.81
N GLY A 22 -4.06 17.90 -3.14
CA GLY A 22 -5.17 17.48 -3.99
C GLY A 22 -5.67 16.06 -3.66
N HIS A 23 -4.76 15.15 -3.35
CA HIS A 23 -5.09 13.82 -2.83
C HIS A 23 -5.83 13.93 -1.48
N ALA A 24 -5.26 14.65 -0.51
CA ALA A 24 -5.85 14.74 0.83
C ALA A 24 -7.25 15.35 0.80
N HIS A 25 -7.48 16.36 -0.04
CA HIS A 25 -8.80 16.96 -0.20
C HIS A 25 -9.83 15.99 -0.81
N LYS A 26 -9.46 15.26 -1.87
CA LYS A 26 -10.38 14.34 -2.57
C LYS A 26 -10.67 13.06 -1.79
N HIS A 27 -9.65 12.57 -1.08
CA HIS A 27 -9.72 11.30 -0.38
C HIS A 27 -10.09 11.54 1.08
N HIS A 28 -9.33 12.32 1.86
CA HIS A 28 -9.52 12.33 3.32
C HIS A 28 -10.58 13.27 3.84
N ASN A 29 -10.90 14.36 3.15
CA ASN A 29 -11.97 15.28 3.57
C ASN A 29 -13.38 14.65 3.51
N ARG A 30 -13.48 13.40 3.01
CA ARG A 30 -14.74 12.69 2.75
C ARG A 30 -14.65 11.16 2.96
N ILE A 31 -13.49 10.59 3.30
CA ILE A 31 -13.35 9.17 3.67
C ILE A 31 -13.69 9.07 5.15
N LEU A 32 -14.88 8.55 5.44
CA LEU A 32 -15.28 8.26 6.81
C LEU A 32 -14.39 7.16 7.43
N PRO A 33 -14.25 7.17 8.77
CA PRO A 33 -13.69 6.07 9.58
C PRO A 33 -14.19 4.66 9.21
N VAL A 34 -15.36 4.56 8.58
CA VAL A 34 -16.09 3.33 8.23
C VAL A 34 -15.25 2.30 7.47
N TYR A 35 -14.38 2.71 6.53
CA TYR A 35 -13.55 1.75 5.79
C TYR A 35 -12.27 1.34 6.54
N TYR A 36 -11.80 2.17 7.48
CA TYR A 36 -10.60 1.87 8.27
C TYR A 36 -10.88 0.85 9.36
N GLU A 37 -12.09 0.89 9.92
CA GLU A 37 -12.59 -0.06 10.92
C GLU A 37 -13.07 -1.37 10.29
N LYS A 38 -13.07 -1.47 8.95
CA LYS A 38 -13.50 -2.69 8.25
C LYS A 38 -12.61 -3.86 8.67
N GLU A 39 -13.27 -4.91 9.14
CA GLU A 39 -12.62 -6.16 9.52
C GLU A 39 -11.94 -6.83 8.34
N LEU A 40 -10.77 -7.36 8.62
CA LEU A 40 -9.93 -8.06 7.67
C LEU A 40 -9.54 -9.43 8.23
N ALA A 41 -8.98 -9.46 9.44
CA ALA A 41 -8.56 -10.69 10.14
C ALA A 41 -7.73 -11.65 9.25
N VAL A 42 -6.76 -11.12 8.51
CA VAL A 42 -5.86 -11.90 7.64
C VAL A 42 -4.39 -11.66 7.97
N ALA A 43 -3.53 -12.54 7.47
CA ALA A 43 -2.08 -12.35 7.55
C ALA A 43 -1.63 -11.24 6.58
N CYS A 44 -0.60 -10.49 6.98
CA CYS A 44 0.07 -9.56 6.10
C CYS A 44 0.61 -10.30 4.85
N PRO A 45 0.50 -9.73 3.64
CA PRO A 45 1.03 -10.34 2.42
C PRO A 45 2.55 -10.54 2.42
N TYR A 46 3.25 -9.86 3.33
CA TYR A 46 4.71 -9.78 3.37
C TYR A 46 5.33 -10.41 4.61
N CYS A 47 4.54 -10.74 5.65
CA CYS A 47 5.03 -11.38 6.85
C CYS A 47 3.92 -12.17 7.58
N PRO A 48 4.26 -13.03 8.56
CA PRO A 48 3.26 -13.84 9.27
C PRO A 48 2.33 -13.06 10.22
N GLN A 49 2.53 -11.75 10.40
CA GLN A 49 1.73 -10.96 11.33
C GLN A 49 0.27 -10.84 10.88
N MET A 50 -0.65 -11.13 11.78
CA MET A 50 -2.08 -10.93 11.56
C MET A 50 -2.47 -9.46 11.76
N VAL A 51 -3.43 -9.00 10.97
CA VAL A 51 -4.01 -7.66 11.04
C VAL A 51 -5.53 -7.78 11.13
N ALA A 52 -6.14 -7.11 12.12
CA ALA A 52 -7.57 -7.25 12.38
C ALA A 52 -8.39 -6.34 11.48
N THR A 53 -7.89 -5.14 11.17
CA THR A 53 -8.62 -4.12 10.40
C THR A 53 -7.79 -3.54 9.24
N VAL A 54 -8.45 -2.86 8.31
CA VAL A 54 -7.79 -2.13 7.22
C VAL A 54 -6.85 -1.03 7.75
N GLY A 55 -7.27 -0.29 8.79
CA GLY A 55 -6.43 0.73 9.42
C GLY A 55 -5.19 0.14 10.10
N GLU A 56 -5.33 -1.00 10.78
CA GLU A 56 -4.19 -1.73 11.33
C GLU A 56 -3.22 -2.22 10.25
N TYR A 57 -3.75 -2.75 9.14
CA TYR A 57 -2.92 -3.14 8.00
C TYR A 57 -2.10 -1.98 7.46
N MET A 58 -2.73 -0.81 7.22
CA MET A 58 -2.03 0.36 6.69
C MET A 58 -0.93 0.85 7.62
N ARG A 59 -1.19 0.89 8.93
CA ARG A 59 -0.18 1.22 9.94
C ARG A 59 0.93 0.17 9.99
N HIS A 60 0.57 -1.12 9.94
CA HIS A 60 1.54 -2.21 9.93
C HIS A 60 2.50 -2.12 8.73
N MET A 61 2.00 -1.69 7.57
CA MET A 61 2.79 -1.53 6.35
C MET A 61 3.89 -0.45 6.45
N GLU A 62 3.88 0.41 7.47
CA GLU A 62 5.02 1.31 7.75
C GLU A 62 6.29 0.54 8.12
N ASN A 63 6.16 -0.66 8.69
CA ASN A 63 7.28 -1.56 8.97
C ASN A 63 7.84 -2.22 7.70
N HIS A 64 7.18 -2.04 6.55
CA HIS A 64 7.58 -2.55 5.23
C HIS A 64 7.81 -1.40 4.23
N PRO A 65 8.76 -0.48 4.49
CA PRO A 65 8.87 0.79 3.76
C PRO A 65 9.07 0.62 2.25
N ASN A 66 9.77 -0.43 1.82
CA ASN A 66 10.01 -0.71 0.41
C ASN A 66 8.80 -1.36 -0.29
N MET A 67 7.94 -2.05 0.46
CA MET A 67 6.77 -2.74 -0.10
C MET A 67 5.58 -1.80 -0.23
N PHE A 68 5.51 -0.81 0.66
CA PHE A 68 4.58 0.30 0.55
C PHE A 68 4.73 1.07 -0.77
N ILE A 69 5.90 1.07 -1.42
CA ILE A 69 6.13 1.77 -2.69
C ILE A 69 5.85 0.86 -3.91
N SER A 70 5.54 -0.42 -3.66
CA SER A 70 5.27 -1.38 -4.73
C SER A 70 4.13 -0.91 -5.66
N SER A 71 4.32 -1.14 -6.96
CA SER A 71 3.29 -0.98 -7.98
C SER A 71 2.54 -2.29 -8.26
N ALA A 72 2.84 -3.35 -7.50
CA ALA A 72 2.21 -4.65 -7.68
C ALA A 72 0.75 -4.63 -7.19
N PRO A 73 -0.23 -5.01 -8.03
CA PRO A 73 -1.65 -4.91 -7.71
C PRO A 73 -2.11 -6.08 -6.81
N ILE A 74 -1.69 -6.05 -5.55
CA ILE A 74 -1.93 -7.12 -4.58
C ILE A 74 -3.27 -7.01 -3.85
N HIS A 75 -3.87 -5.82 -3.81
CA HIS A 75 -5.15 -5.60 -3.15
C HIS A 75 -6.25 -6.02 -4.12
N VAL A 76 -7.11 -6.96 -3.72
CA VAL A 76 -8.18 -7.49 -4.57
C VAL A 76 -9.51 -7.26 -3.88
N CYS A 77 -10.45 -6.63 -4.57
CA CYS A 77 -11.81 -6.49 -4.08
C CYS A 77 -12.45 -7.87 -3.98
N GLY A 78 -12.96 -8.21 -2.79
CA GLY A 78 -13.50 -9.53 -2.52
C GLY A 78 -14.79 -9.84 -3.28
N THR A 79 -15.48 -8.83 -3.78
CA THR A 79 -16.77 -9.00 -4.47
C THR A 79 -16.64 -9.01 -5.99
N CYS A 80 -15.91 -8.06 -6.58
CA CYS A 80 -15.81 -7.94 -8.03
C CYS A 80 -14.44 -8.30 -8.62
N GLY A 81 -13.45 -8.62 -7.77
CA GLY A 81 -12.10 -8.99 -8.21
C GLY A 81 -11.25 -7.83 -8.73
N ASN A 82 -11.72 -6.58 -8.65
CA ASN A 82 -10.93 -5.41 -9.03
C ASN A 82 -9.61 -5.38 -8.25
N ARG A 83 -8.51 -5.02 -8.91
CA ARG A 83 -7.18 -5.06 -8.31
C ARG A 83 -6.59 -3.65 -8.19
N SER A 84 -5.83 -3.39 -7.13
CA SER A 84 -5.09 -2.14 -6.99
C SER A 84 -3.73 -2.34 -6.33
N ALA A 85 -2.77 -1.50 -6.73
CA ALA A 85 -1.44 -1.48 -6.12
C ALA A 85 -1.47 -0.80 -4.75
N ARG A 86 -2.38 0.17 -4.56
CA ARG A 86 -2.48 0.97 -3.35
C ARG A 86 -3.79 0.79 -2.63
N MET A 87 -3.76 0.95 -1.32
CA MET A 87 -4.95 0.80 -0.51
C MET A 87 -5.91 1.98 -0.71
N TYR A 88 -5.41 3.21 -0.84
CA TYR A 88 -6.30 4.36 -1.14
C TYR A 88 -7.07 4.18 -2.47
N GLN A 89 -6.50 3.47 -3.45
CA GLN A 89 -7.17 3.14 -4.71
C GLN A 89 -8.28 2.11 -4.48
N MET A 90 -8.07 1.12 -3.60
CA MET A 90 -9.09 0.16 -3.22
C MET A 90 -10.24 0.82 -2.46
N ILE A 91 -9.93 1.70 -1.51
CA ILE A 91 -10.95 2.48 -0.79
C ILE A 91 -11.73 3.36 -1.77
N HIS A 92 -11.07 3.99 -2.73
CA HIS A 92 -11.76 4.76 -3.75
C HIS A 92 -12.69 3.87 -4.59
N HIS A 93 -12.24 2.68 -4.99
CA HIS A 93 -13.06 1.68 -5.67
C HIS A 93 -14.29 1.31 -4.84
N TRP A 94 -14.13 1.03 -3.54
CA TRP A 94 -15.24 0.72 -2.64
C TRP A 94 -16.32 1.81 -2.57
N ARG A 95 -15.91 3.06 -2.71
CA ARG A 95 -16.82 4.21 -2.68
C ARG A 95 -17.58 4.42 -3.98
N THR A 96 -16.95 4.13 -5.11
CA THR A 96 -17.50 4.50 -6.43
C THR A 96 -18.22 3.33 -7.10
N VAL A 97 -17.92 2.09 -6.71
CA VAL A 97 -18.49 0.89 -7.32
C VAL A 97 -19.55 0.29 -6.41
N ARG A 98 -20.82 0.40 -6.81
CA ARG A 98 -21.98 -0.12 -6.05
C ARG A 98 -21.92 -1.62 -5.73
N SER A 99 -21.28 -2.42 -6.59
CA SER A 99 -21.15 -3.87 -6.39
C SER A 99 -20.05 -4.24 -5.42
N SER A 100 -19.39 -3.28 -4.78
CA SER A 100 -18.34 -3.54 -3.80
C SER A 100 -18.83 -3.24 -2.38
N ASP A 101 -18.52 -4.14 -1.46
CA ASP A 101 -19.01 -4.18 -0.07
C ASP A 101 -17.92 -3.82 0.95
N GLY A 102 -16.76 -3.37 0.46
CA GLY A 102 -15.58 -3.14 1.28
C GLY A 102 -14.79 -4.41 1.61
N SER A 103 -15.10 -5.56 1.01
CA SER A 103 -14.31 -6.78 1.22
C SER A 103 -12.94 -6.68 0.52
N LEU A 104 -11.91 -7.12 1.23
CA LEU A 104 -10.52 -7.14 0.76
C LEU A 104 -9.97 -8.56 0.82
N ARG A 105 -9.31 -8.96 -0.26
CA ARG A 105 -8.45 -10.14 -0.34
C ARG A 105 -7.08 -9.72 -0.84
N PHE A 106 -6.05 -10.47 -0.47
CA PHE A 106 -4.69 -10.24 -0.96
C PHE A 106 -4.28 -11.31 -1.97
N ASP A 107 -3.60 -10.89 -3.04
CA ASP A 107 -2.89 -11.79 -3.94
C ASP A 107 -1.49 -12.08 -3.38
N TYR A 108 -1.39 -13.12 -2.56
CA TYR A 108 -0.15 -13.53 -1.91
C TYR A 108 0.93 -14.00 -2.91
N GLY A 109 0.54 -14.53 -4.08
CA GLY A 109 1.49 -14.93 -5.12
C GLY A 109 2.19 -13.71 -5.70
N THR A 110 1.40 -12.70 -6.07
CA THR A 110 1.89 -11.41 -6.56
C THR A 110 2.73 -10.69 -5.49
N ALA A 111 2.31 -10.74 -4.22
CA ALA A 111 3.06 -10.13 -3.12
C ALA A 111 4.46 -10.76 -2.95
N LYS A 112 4.57 -12.09 -2.98
CA LYS A 112 5.87 -12.80 -2.92
C LYS A 112 6.79 -12.42 -4.09
N GLY A 113 6.25 -12.32 -5.30
CA GLY A 113 7.00 -11.88 -6.47
C GLY A 113 7.54 -10.45 -6.31
N ALA A 114 6.72 -9.54 -5.79
CA ALA A 114 7.14 -8.15 -5.55
C ALA A 114 8.26 -8.04 -4.52
N VAL A 115 8.25 -8.88 -3.47
CA VAL A 115 9.32 -8.95 -2.48
C VAL A 115 10.64 -9.39 -3.11
N ALA A 116 10.61 -10.43 -3.96
CA ALA A 116 11.80 -10.92 -4.66
C ALA A 116 12.41 -9.83 -5.57
N VAL A 117 11.57 -9.08 -6.29
CA VAL A 117 12.00 -7.96 -7.14
C VAL A 117 12.60 -6.83 -6.30
N ALA A 118 11.96 -6.44 -5.20
CA ALA A 118 12.46 -5.38 -4.33
C ALA A 118 13.81 -5.74 -3.69
N LEU A 119 13.98 -6.99 -3.24
CA LEU A 119 15.25 -7.52 -2.73
C LEU A 119 16.33 -7.54 -3.82
N ALA A 120 15.99 -7.98 -5.03
CA ALA A 120 16.94 -8.00 -6.15
C ALA A 120 17.43 -6.58 -6.50
N LEU A 121 16.53 -5.59 -6.54
CA LEU A 121 16.87 -4.19 -6.78
C LEU A 121 17.71 -3.57 -5.65
N ALA A 122 17.43 -3.93 -4.40
CA ALA A 122 18.24 -3.50 -3.25
C ALA A 122 19.67 -4.07 -3.32
N ASN A 123 19.82 -5.35 -3.70
CA ASN A 123 21.11 -5.99 -3.85
C ASN A 123 21.93 -5.39 -5.01
N GLN A 124 21.31 -5.04 -6.14
CA GLN A 124 21.97 -4.35 -7.25
C GLN A 124 22.51 -2.96 -6.84
N ARG A 125 21.78 -2.23 -6.01
CA ARG A 125 22.25 -0.93 -5.46
C ARG A 125 23.46 -1.09 -4.53
N THR A 126 23.53 -2.16 -3.74
CA THR A 126 24.70 -2.43 -2.89
C THR A 126 25.92 -2.92 -3.67
N ALA A 127 25.71 -3.63 -4.79
CA ALA A 127 26.80 -4.06 -5.68
C ALA A 127 27.44 -2.88 -6.42
N ALA A 128 26.64 -1.87 -6.82
CA ALA A 128 27.13 -0.66 -7.47
C ALA A 128 28.03 0.22 -6.56
N VAL A 129 27.90 0.11 -5.23
CA VAL A 129 28.73 0.88 -4.27
C VAL A 129 30.08 0.20 -4.01
N LYS A 130 30.22 -1.11 -4.23
CA LYS A 130 31.50 -1.84 -4.05
C LYS A 130 32.44 -1.77 -5.28
N GLY A 131 32.05 -1.08 -6.35
CA GLY A 131 32.80 -0.96 -7.60
C GLY A 131 33.70 0.27 -7.74
N LEU A 132 33.79 1.14 -6.72
CA LEU A 132 34.70 2.30 -6.73
C LEU A 132 35.74 2.18 -5.61
N CYS A 133 36.81 1.43 -5.86
CA CYS A 133 38.10 1.67 -5.24
C CYS A 133 39.06 2.14 -6.35
N PRO A 134 39.57 3.38 -6.32
CA PRO A 134 40.75 3.73 -7.10
C PRO A 134 41.96 3.12 -6.41
N GLY A 135 42.64 2.20 -7.10
CA GLY A 135 44.06 1.93 -6.88
C GLY A 135 44.91 2.97 -7.58
#